data_AF-A0A7H8QT68-F1
#
_entry.id   AF-A0A7H8QT68-F1
#
_cell.length_a   1.000
_cell.length_b   1.000
_cell.length_c   1.000
_cell.angle_alpha   90.00
_cell.angle_beta   90.00
_cell.angle_gamma   90.00
#
_symmetry.space_group_name_H-M   'P 1'
#
loop_
_entity.id
_entity.type
_entity.pdbx_description
1 polymer ?
#
loop_
_entity_poly.entity_id
_entity_poly.type
_entity_poly.pdbx_seq_one_letter_code
_entity_poly.pdbx_strand_id
1 'polypeptide(L)'
;MRCRGVLGHVMRVTGLDGTETPQVSLRHWKEGPRRRAQQHSIDSSKTRSNMTVVETVKSLAGVSDGTATHQEMSDARLPLAYRDSCAHLLIPLNRCRRDEYYLPWKCETERHIYEKCQYNEFRKRVAKMDELRAAKEGQRSN
;
A
#
# COMPACT_ATOMS: atom_id res chain seq x y z
N MET A 1 7.78 31.49 14.51
CA MET A 1 7.19 31.85 13.20
C MET A 1 6.21 30.76 12.79
N ARG A 2 4.90 30.99 12.95
CA ARG A 2 3.82 30.08 12.52
C ARG A 2 3.19 30.67 11.27
N CYS A 3 3.11 29.90 10.19
CA CYS A 3 2.08 30.07 9.16
C CYS A 3 1.72 28.68 8.60
N ARG A 4 0.54 28.17 8.93
CA ARG A 4 -0.21 27.24 8.07
C ARG A 4 -1.68 27.67 8.12
N GLY A 5 -2.12 28.36 7.08
CA GLY A 5 -3.52 28.66 6.85
C GLY A 5 -4.25 27.40 6.35
N VAL A 6 -5.41 27.11 6.93
CA VAL A 6 -6.37 26.15 6.40
C VAL A 6 -7.48 26.98 5.77
N LEU A 7 -7.62 26.90 4.45
CA LEU A 7 -8.76 27.43 3.71
C LEU A 7 -10.00 26.60 4.07
N GLY A 8 -10.74 27.02 5.10
CA GLY A 8 -12.04 26.47 5.44
C GLY A 8 -13.14 27.20 4.69
N HIS A 9 -13.99 26.47 3.96
CA HIS A 9 -15.18 27.02 3.33
C HIS A 9 -16.23 27.29 4.41
N VAL A 10 -16.61 28.56 4.58
CA VAL A 10 -17.65 28.98 5.55
C VAL A 10 -19.00 28.92 4.84
N MET A 11 -19.83 27.95 5.20
CA MET A 11 -21.22 27.90 4.74
C MET A 11 -22.11 28.61 5.78
N ARG A 12 -22.77 29.69 5.37
CA ARG A 12 -23.71 30.45 6.22
C ARG A 12 -25.08 29.81 6.15
N VAL A 13 -25.71 29.57 7.30
CA VAL A 13 -27.11 29.14 7.40
C VAL A 13 -27.84 30.15 8.28
N THR A 14 -28.93 30.72 7.78
CA THR A 14 -29.75 31.72 8.48
C THR A 14 -30.93 31.05 9.19
N GLY A 15 -31.06 31.23 10.51
CA GLY A 15 -32.24 30.83 11.30
C GLY A 15 -33.36 31.89 11.25
N LEU A 16 -34.58 31.49 11.61
CA LEU A 16 -35.82 32.29 11.47
C LEU A 16 -35.96 33.45 12.49
N ASP A 17 -34.99 33.64 13.37
CA ASP A 17 -35.07 34.60 14.50
C ASP A 17 -34.09 35.78 14.32
N GLY A 18 -33.37 35.85 13.19
CA GLY A 18 -32.51 36.99 12.82
C GLY A 18 -31.26 37.22 13.67
N THR A 19 -31.06 36.49 14.78
CA THR A 19 -29.83 36.59 15.58
C THR A 19 -28.75 35.65 15.05
N GLU A 20 -27.66 36.22 14.54
CA GLU A 20 -26.45 35.49 14.13
C GLU A 20 -25.76 34.91 15.37
N THR A 21 -25.99 33.63 15.67
CA THR A 21 -25.18 32.91 16.66
C THR A 21 -24.01 32.21 15.97
N PRO A 22 -22.75 32.54 16.31
CA PRO A 22 -21.61 31.79 15.81
C PRO A 22 -21.56 30.44 16.55
N GLN A 23 -22.20 29.42 15.99
CA GLN A 23 -21.91 28.05 16.41
C GLN A 23 -20.56 27.63 15.82
N VAL A 24 -19.51 27.74 16.64
CA VAL A 24 -18.32 26.93 16.44
C VAL A 24 -18.73 25.49 16.73
N SER A 25 -19.07 24.74 15.68
CA SER A 25 -19.07 23.29 15.70
C SER A 25 -17.62 22.84 15.92
N LEU A 26 -17.20 22.79 17.19
CA LEU A 26 -16.04 22.00 17.58
C LEU A 26 -16.43 20.54 17.29
N ARG A 27 -16.13 20.07 16.08
CA ARG A 27 -15.91 18.64 15.85
C ARG A 27 -14.66 18.29 16.64
N HIS A 28 -14.89 18.00 17.91
CA HIS A 28 -13.96 17.34 18.79
C HIS A 28 -13.63 16.00 18.12
N TRP A 29 -12.50 15.95 17.39
CA TRP A 29 -11.88 14.68 17.05
C TRP A 29 -11.39 14.12 18.37
N LYS A 30 -12.26 13.37 19.07
CA LYS A 30 -11.83 12.51 20.16
C LYS A 30 -10.82 11.57 19.53
N GLU A 31 -9.56 11.71 19.94
CA GLU A 31 -8.55 10.68 19.79
C GLU A 31 -9.14 9.41 20.41
N GLY A 32 -9.71 8.55 19.57
CA GLY A 32 -10.22 7.26 20.00
C GLY A 32 -9.06 6.45 20.59
N PRO A 33 -9.30 5.64 21.62
CA PRO A 33 -8.26 4.79 22.19
C PRO A 33 -7.64 3.98 21.06
N ARG A 34 -6.32 4.15 20.90
CA ARG A 34 -5.45 3.37 20.04
C ARG A 34 -5.82 1.89 20.30
N ARG A 35 -6.59 1.27 19.40
CA ARG A 35 -6.96 -0.14 19.53
C ARG A 35 -5.65 -0.90 19.59
N ARG A 36 -5.33 -1.37 20.80
CA ARG A 36 -4.27 -2.34 21.06
C ARG A 36 -4.53 -3.46 20.05
N ALA A 37 -3.65 -3.58 19.05
CA ALA A 37 -3.64 -4.76 18.22
C ALA A 37 -3.57 -5.93 19.19
N GLN A 38 -4.66 -6.69 19.29
CA GLN A 38 -4.61 -7.98 19.90
C GLN A 38 -3.59 -8.73 19.06
N GLN A 39 -2.43 -8.95 19.67
CA GLN A 39 -1.47 -9.93 19.21
C GLN A 39 -2.25 -11.25 19.26
N HIS A 40 -2.94 -11.58 18.18
CA HIS A 40 -3.35 -12.95 17.95
C HIS A 40 -2.04 -13.70 17.80
N SER A 41 -1.62 -14.26 18.93
CA SER A 41 -0.66 -15.34 19.03
C SER A 41 -1.16 -16.45 18.12
N ILE A 42 -0.76 -16.39 16.85
CA ILE A 42 -0.78 -17.58 16.01
C ILE A 42 0.30 -18.46 16.64
N ASP A 43 -0.19 -19.45 17.37
CA ASP A 43 0.59 -20.45 18.07
C ASP A 43 1.70 -20.97 17.15
N SER A 44 2.93 -20.56 17.45
CA SER A 44 4.16 -20.90 16.72
C SER A 44 4.54 -22.38 16.87
N SER A 45 3.61 -23.20 17.35
CA SER A 45 3.77 -24.60 17.73
C SER A 45 3.17 -25.58 16.70
N LYS A 46 2.39 -25.12 15.70
CA LYS A 46 1.70 -26.02 14.74
C LYS A 46 2.23 -26.06 13.30
N THR A 47 3.29 -25.33 12.97
CA THR A 47 4.04 -25.48 11.70
C THR A 47 5.51 -25.78 11.95
N ARG A 48 5.78 -26.85 12.71
CA ARG A 48 7.13 -27.46 12.76
C ARG A 48 7.23 -28.75 11.94
N SER A 49 6.16 -29.14 11.27
CA SER A 49 6.16 -30.31 10.40
C SER A 49 6.22 -29.83 8.95
N ASN A 50 7.42 -29.92 8.39
CA ASN A 50 7.78 -29.76 6.97
C ASN A 50 8.23 -28.36 6.54
N MET A 51 9.16 -27.75 7.29
CA MET A 51 10.11 -26.83 6.64
C MET A 51 11.01 -27.67 5.74
N THR A 52 10.87 -27.49 4.43
CA THR A 52 11.77 -28.14 3.48
C THR A 52 13.17 -27.53 3.63
N VAL A 53 14.23 -28.33 3.44
CA VAL A 53 15.62 -27.85 3.56
C VAL A 53 15.84 -26.59 2.71
N VAL A 54 15.14 -26.48 1.58
CA VAL A 54 15.13 -25.33 0.65
C VAL A 54 14.66 -24.03 1.33
N GLU A 55 13.61 -24.07 2.14
CA GLU A 55 13.09 -22.87 2.83
C GLU A 55 13.98 -22.45 4.00
N THR A 56 14.69 -23.39 4.62
CA THR A 56 15.67 -23.10 5.68
C THR A 56 16.90 -22.41 5.11
N VAL A 57 17.45 -22.87 3.97
CA VAL A 57 18.53 -22.12 3.30
C VAL A 57 18.05 -20.77 2.77
N LYS A 58 16.79 -20.66 2.34
CA LYS A 58 16.20 -19.42 1.84
C LYS A 58 16.04 -18.34 2.92
N SER A 59 15.63 -18.74 4.12
CA SER A 59 15.55 -17.84 5.27
C SER A 59 16.94 -17.46 5.82
N LEU A 60 17.90 -18.39 5.85
CA LEU A 60 19.29 -18.12 6.25
C LEU A 60 20.06 -17.24 5.25
N ALA A 61 19.73 -17.36 3.95
CA ALA A 61 20.29 -16.52 2.89
C ALA A 61 19.55 -15.17 2.74
N GLY A 62 18.50 -14.90 3.51
CA GLY A 62 17.69 -13.69 3.38
C GLY A 62 16.99 -13.54 2.02
N VAL A 63 16.89 -14.62 1.25
CA VAL A 63 16.25 -14.61 -0.07
C VAL A 63 14.74 -14.76 0.14
N SER A 64 14.06 -13.67 0.44
CA SER A 64 12.60 -13.65 0.46
C SER A 64 12.05 -14.16 -0.88
N ASP A 65 10.95 -14.91 -0.82
CA ASP A 65 10.24 -15.44 -1.98
C ASP A 65 9.64 -14.30 -2.82
N GLY A 66 10.50 -13.56 -3.54
CA GLY A 66 10.14 -12.50 -4.48
C GLY A 66 9.10 -11.50 -3.97
N THR A 67 8.98 -11.27 -2.67
CA THR A 67 7.93 -10.42 -2.09
C THR A 67 8.50 -9.73 -0.85
N ALA A 68 8.43 -8.40 -0.86
CA ALA A 68 8.91 -7.58 0.24
C ALA A 68 7.95 -7.70 1.43
N THR A 69 8.48 -7.69 2.65
CA THR A 69 7.62 -7.69 3.83
C THR A 69 6.85 -6.37 3.95
N HIS A 70 5.69 -6.39 4.62
CA HIS A 70 4.90 -5.17 4.83
C HIS A 70 5.66 -4.09 5.62
N GLN A 71 6.57 -4.51 6.51
CA GLN A 71 7.44 -3.60 7.25
C GLN A 71 8.45 -2.94 6.31
N GLU A 72 9.15 -3.72 5.47
CA GLU A 72 10.08 -3.19 4.46
C GLU A 72 9.41 -2.20 3.49
N MET A 73 8.19 -2.49 3.02
CA MET A 73 7.43 -1.58 2.17
C MET A 73 7.05 -0.27 2.87
N SER A 74 6.81 -0.33 4.18
CA SER A 74 6.48 0.83 5.01
C SER A 74 7.72 1.67 5.31
N ASP A 75 8.85 1.02 5.61
CA ASP A 75 10.14 1.65 5.88
C ASP A 75 10.67 2.36 4.63
N ALA A 76 10.48 1.75 3.46
CA ALA A 76 10.76 2.36 2.16
C ALA A 76 9.77 3.48 1.77
N ARG A 77 8.74 3.73 2.59
CA ARG A 77 7.69 4.74 2.37
C ARG A 77 7.00 4.62 1.01
N LEU A 78 6.72 3.38 0.58
CA LEU A 78 5.99 3.16 -0.67
C LEU A 78 4.53 3.64 -0.55
N PRO A 79 4.01 4.40 -1.53
CA PRO A 79 2.59 4.74 -1.61
C PRO A 79 1.73 3.48 -1.71
N LEU A 80 0.49 3.54 -1.19
CA LEU A 80 -0.42 2.40 -1.16
C LEU A 80 -0.65 1.75 -2.53
N ALA A 81 -0.68 2.56 -3.60
CA ALA A 81 -0.88 2.09 -4.97
C ALA A 81 0.24 1.19 -5.50
N TYR A 82 1.43 1.21 -4.90
CA TYR A 82 2.59 0.45 -5.37
C TYR A 82 3.00 -0.70 -4.44
N ARG A 83 2.16 -1.03 -3.46
CA ARG A 83 2.38 -2.14 -2.51
C ARG A 83 1.87 -3.47 -3.08
N ASP A 84 2.27 -3.76 -4.31
CA ASP A 84 1.92 -4.99 -5.03
C ASP A 84 2.94 -6.12 -4.73
N SER A 85 2.68 -7.32 -5.25
CA SER A 85 3.66 -8.43 -5.24
C SER A 85 5.02 -8.03 -5.85
N CYS A 86 5.03 -7.09 -6.79
CA CYS A 86 6.24 -6.55 -7.41
C CYS A 86 7.03 -5.53 -6.57
N ALA A 87 6.59 -5.19 -5.34
CA ALA A 87 7.22 -4.16 -4.52
C ALA A 87 8.69 -4.43 -4.16
N HIS A 88 9.09 -5.69 -4.10
CA HIS A 88 10.48 -6.11 -3.86
C HIS A 88 11.46 -5.62 -4.92
N LEU A 89 11.01 -5.40 -6.16
CA LEU A 89 11.83 -4.85 -7.26
C LEU A 89 11.84 -3.32 -7.25
N LEU A 90 10.79 -2.71 -6.72
CA LEU A 90 10.66 -1.26 -6.65
C LEU A 90 11.57 -0.63 -5.60
N ILE A 91 11.82 -1.33 -4.48
CA ILE A 91 12.71 -0.84 -3.41
C ILE A 91 14.16 -0.65 -3.94
N PRO A 92 14.79 -1.63 -4.62
CA PRO A 92 16.08 -1.46 -5.29
C PRO A 92 16.06 -0.37 -6.37
N LEU A 93 15.01 -0.32 -7.21
CA LEU A 93 14.89 0.70 -8.25
C LEU A 93 14.88 2.13 -7.66
N ASN A 94 14.17 2.33 -6.55
CA ASN A 94 14.14 3.62 -5.86
C ASN A 94 15.42 3.96 -5.10
N ARG A 95 16.26 2.96 -4.77
CA ARG A 95 17.64 3.22 -4.32
C ARG A 95 18.49 3.69 -5.48
N CYS A 96 18.57 2.92 -6.57
CA CYS A 96 19.34 3.28 -7.76
C CYS A 96 18.98 4.68 -8.28
N ARG A 97 17.68 5.01 -8.36
CA ARG A 97 17.21 6.34 -8.78
C ARG A 97 17.69 7.47 -7.88
N ARG A 98 17.78 7.26 -6.57
CA ARG A 98 18.27 8.28 -5.64
C ARG A 98 19.79 8.43 -5.71
N ASP A 99 20.50 7.32 -5.86
CA ASP A 99 21.96 7.29 -5.91
C ASP A 99 22.49 7.91 -7.21
N GLU A 100 21.83 7.62 -8.34
CA GLU A 100 22.18 8.13 -9.67
C GLU A 100 21.38 9.38 -10.07
N TYR A 101 20.78 10.11 -9.12
CA TYR A 101 20.05 11.37 -9.36
C TYR A 101 18.99 11.29 -10.49
N TYR A 102 18.31 10.16 -10.61
CA TYR A 102 17.25 9.88 -11.59
C TYR A 102 17.70 9.99 -13.06
N LEU A 103 18.99 9.72 -13.33
CA LEU A 103 19.49 9.66 -14.70
C LEU A 103 18.79 8.53 -15.50
N PRO A 104 18.19 8.81 -16.67
CA PRO A 104 17.38 7.85 -17.40
C PRO A 104 18.10 6.56 -17.80
N TRP A 105 19.40 6.62 -18.11
CA TRP A 105 20.17 5.52 -18.70
C TRP A 105 20.87 4.60 -17.69
N LYS A 106 20.87 4.92 -16.38
CA LYS A 106 21.65 4.20 -15.37
C LYS A 106 20.91 3.02 -14.74
N CYS A 107 19.62 3.18 -14.44
CA CYS A 107 18.80 2.18 -13.73
C CYS A 107 17.85 1.43 -14.69
N GLU A 108 18.30 1.21 -15.93
CA GLU A 108 17.47 0.62 -17.00
C GLU A 108 17.08 -0.83 -16.72
N THR A 109 18.05 -1.61 -16.22
CA THR A 109 17.84 -3.03 -15.92
C THR A 109 16.79 -3.22 -14.83
N GLU A 110 16.91 -2.52 -13.71
CA GLU A 110 15.97 -2.58 -12.60
C GLU A 110 14.59 -2.07 -13.00
N ARG A 111 14.53 -1.04 -13.85
CA ARG A 111 13.28 -0.52 -14.41
C ARG A 111 12.58 -1.59 -15.23
N HIS A 112 13.27 -2.21 -16.18
CA HIS A 112 12.68 -3.22 -17.04
C HIS A 112 12.25 -4.48 -16.29
N ILE A 113 12.99 -4.88 -15.26
CA ILE A 113 12.59 -6.01 -14.40
C ILE A 113 11.29 -5.69 -13.65
N TYR A 114 11.16 -4.47 -13.09
CA TYR A 114 9.94 -4.01 -12.43
C TYR A 114 8.74 -3.95 -13.40
N GLU A 115 8.92 -3.37 -14.58
CA GLU A 115 7.88 -3.26 -15.61
C GLU A 115 7.41 -4.63 -16.12
N LYS A 116 8.34 -5.57 -16.33
CA LYS A 116 8.02 -6.95 -16.70
C LYS A 116 7.18 -7.63 -15.61
N CYS A 117 7.51 -7.42 -14.34
CA CYS A 117 6.71 -7.93 -13.23
C CYS A 117 5.28 -7.37 -13.26
N GLN A 118 5.14 -6.05 -13.42
CA GLN A 118 3.82 -5.40 -13.48
C GLN A 118 2.98 -5.88 -14.67
N TYR A 119 3.62 -6.09 -15.81
CA TYR A 119 2.94 -6.66 -16.98
C TYR A 119 2.40 -8.07 -16.71
N ASN A 120 3.20 -8.92 -16.07
CA ASN A 120 2.77 -10.27 -15.72
C ASN A 120 1.60 -10.26 -14.71
N GLU A 121 1.65 -9.39 -13.70
CA GLU A 121 0.54 -9.21 -12.76
C GLU A 121 -0.73 -8.67 -13.44
N PHE A 122 -0.58 -7.73 -14.37
CA PHE A 122 -1.69 -7.26 -15.19
C PHE A 122 -2.34 -8.40 -15.98
N ARG A 123 -1.54 -9.25 -16.64
CA ARG A 123 -2.06 -10.42 -17.37
C ARG A 123 -2.83 -11.39 -16.46
N LYS A 124 -2.33 -11.65 -15.25
CA LYS A 124 -3.06 -12.47 -14.26
C LYS A 124 -4.42 -11.85 -13.89
N ARG A 125 -4.45 -10.53 -13.69
CA ARG A 125 -5.69 -9.79 -13.38
C ARG A 125 -6.68 -9.82 -14.53
N VAL A 126 -6.21 -9.68 -15.78
CA VAL A 126 -7.06 -9.80 -16.98
C VAL A 126 -7.65 -11.22 -17.09
N ALA A 127 -6.82 -12.26 -16.94
CA ALA A 127 -7.29 -13.65 -16.97
C ALA A 127 -8.38 -13.91 -15.93
N LYS A 128 -8.17 -13.45 -14.68
CA LYS A 128 -9.18 -13.54 -13.62
C LYS A 128 -10.46 -12.77 -13.95
N MET A 129 -10.35 -11.60 -14.58
CA MET A 129 -11.53 -10.85 -15.00
C MET A 129 -12.30 -11.54 -16.12
N ASP A 130 -11.61 -12.22 -17.04
CA ASP A 130 -12.23 -12.96 -18.13
C ASP A 130 -12.93 -14.23 -17.61
N GLU A 131 -12.33 -14.93 -16.64
CA GLU A 131 -12.97 -16.03 -15.90
C GLU A 131 -14.28 -15.57 -15.23
N LEU A 132 -14.24 -14.42 -14.55
CA LEU A 132 -15.42 -13.85 -13.88
C LEU A 132 -16.49 -13.38 -14.87
N ARG A 133 -16.10 -12.86 -16.04
CA ARG A 133 -17.04 -12.47 -17.10
C ARG A 133 -17.72 -13.69 -17.72
N ALA A 134 -16.97 -14.77 -17.97
CA ALA A 134 -17.52 -16.02 -18.48
C ALA A 134 -18.54 -16.62 -17.49
N ALA A 135 -18.23 -16.58 -16.18
CA ALA A 135 -19.13 -17.04 -15.14
C ALA A 135 -20.40 -16.18 -14.98
N LYS A 136 -20.36 -14.90 -15.38
CA LYS A 136 -21.48 -13.95 -15.30
C LYS A 136 -22.16 -13.70 -16.65
N GLU A 137 -21.98 -14.60 -17.62
CA GLU A 137 -22.57 -14.51 -18.98
C GLU A 137 -22.27 -13.16 -19.67
N GLY A 138 -21.10 -12.57 -19.43
CA GLY A 138 -20.70 -11.30 -20.05
C GLY A 138 -21.30 -10.04 -19.44
N GLN A 139 -21.99 -10.12 -18.30
CA GLN A 139 -22.47 -8.92 -17.60
C GLN A 139 -21.30 -8.05 -17.12
N ARG A 140 -21.13 -6.88 -17.72
CA ARG A 140 -20.18 -5.85 -17.29
C ARG A 140 -20.84 -5.02 -16.19
N SER A 141 -20.47 -5.25 -14.93
CA SER A 141 -20.83 -4.36 -13.83
C SER A 141 -20.08 -3.03 -14.02
N ASN A 142 -20.80 -1.99 -14.42
CA ASN A 142 -20.33 -0.60 -14.40
C ASN A 142 -20.45 -0.02 -12.99
#